data_AF-A0A819R694-F1
#
_entry.id   AF-A0A819R694-F1
#
_cell.length_a   1.000
_cell.length_b   1.000
_cell.length_c   1.000
_cell.angle_alpha   90.00
_cell.angle_beta   90.00
_cell.angle_gamma   90.00
#
_symmetry.space_group_name_H-M   'P 1'
#
loop_
_entity.id
_entity.type
_entity.pdbx_description
1 polymer ?
#
loop_
_entity_poly.entity_id
_entity_poly.type
_entity_poly.pdbx_seq_one_letter_code
_entity_poly.pdbx_strand_id
1 'polypeptide(L)'
;MSNTSSINFAFINQTINRYVPIPLLLFGIIGNILNIFVFTRQAFRTNICVIYFLASTISDSFSLGIGLVTRLLAGFNVDPTQYSSGFCKMRFFVTYYSAYSGAWFISLACVERYLCSSRNVQIRQLVTIKRAYISIIIILIAGFLAFGEQIYCIDINQQLLGAPQSCYQLKRNIACQIADSLLQFLLEILTPAIVMIVFGSLVLRNVPRKHSRINPIKQLNTFGSIIAVPALNSISAEQQPPSVNIKNASNNQSLSTNINRTAQKRDTQLIILLIIQVTSFIICSCPVSIYKFYSVATVYTIKSSLRQSIENTIYNVSVQAFFLNNAIKFYIYTLCGAIFRKELMKLFRLA
;
A
#
# COMPACT_ATOMS: atom_id res chain seq x y z
N MET A 1 42.48 15.12 10.71
CA MET A 1 41.13 15.59 10.35
C MET A 1 40.23 14.47 9.82
N SER A 2 40.69 13.60 8.92
CA SER A 2 39.88 12.47 8.38
C SER A 2 39.33 11.51 9.44
N ASN A 3 40.13 11.16 10.46
CA ASN A 3 39.72 10.25 11.55
C ASN A 3 38.63 10.83 12.46
N THR A 4 38.68 12.13 12.77
CA THR A 4 37.65 12.79 13.59
C THR A 4 36.31 12.82 12.87
N SER A 5 36.32 13.16 11.58
CA SER A 5 35.09 13.14 10.77
C SER A 5 34.51 11.74 10.65
N SER A 6 35.34 10.70 10.49
CA SER A 6 34.83 9.32 10.42
C SER A 6 34.19 8.87 11.74
N ILE A 7 34.77 9.25 12.87
CA ILE A 7 34.21 8.99 14.21
C ILE A 7 32.84 9.68 14.36
N ASN A 8 32.74 10.94 13.93
CA ASN A 8 31.48 11.68 13.99
C ASN A 8 30.37 11.01 13.16
N PHE A 9 30.66 10.58 11.93
CA PHE A 9 29.68 9.85 11.12
C PHE A 9 29.29 8.50 11.72
N ALA A 10 30.24 7.75 12.28
CA ALA A 10 29.94 6.50 12.97
C ALA A 10 29.02 6.72 14.19
N PHE A 11 29.26 7.77 14.97
CA PHE A 11 28.43 8.15 16.10
C PHE A 11 27.01 8.56 15.67
N ILE A 12 26.89 9.41 14.64
CA ILE A 12 25.60 9.81 14.05
C ILE A 12 24.84 8.56 13.59
N ASN A 13 25.53 7.68 12.88
CA ASN A 13 24.94 6.45 12.35
C ASN A 13 24.40 5.54 13.46
N GLN A 14 25.16 5.36 14.53
CA GLN A 14 24.72 4.58 15.69
C GLN A 14 23.52 5.23 16.38
N THR A 15 23.54 6.55 16.54
CA THR A 15 22.46 7.34 17.14
C THR A 15 21.15 7.20 16.35
N ILE A 16 21.23 7.31 15.01
CA ILE A 16 20.08 7.14 14.12
C ILE A 16 19.49 5.74 14.26
N ASN A 17 20.32 4.70 14.19
CA ASN A 17 19.85 3.31 14.29
C ASN A 17 19.28 2.96 15.67
N ARG A 18 19.67 3.69 16.72
CA ARG A 18 19.15 3.49 18.07
C ARG A 18 17.80 4.17 18.29
N TYR A 19 17.68 5.44 17.92
CA TYR A 19 16.54 6.26 18.33
C TYR A 19 15.45 6.44 17.27
N VAL A 20 15.77 6.38 15.97
CA VAL A 20 14.76 6.56 14.91
C VAL A 20 13.79 5.38 14.78
N PRO A 21 14.22 4.11 14.90
CA PRO A 21 13.28 2.98 14.86
C PRO A 21 12.23 2.98 15.97
N ILE A 22 12.50 3.59 17.12
CA ILE A 22 11.60 3.57 18.29
C ILE A 22 10.23 4.20 17.96
N PRO A 23 10.14 5.48 17.55
CA PRO A 23 8.86 6.07 17.17
C PRO A 23 8.24 5.38 15.95
N LEU A 24 9.05 4.94 14.98
CA LEU A 24 8.55 4.22 13.80
C LEU A 24 7.85 2.92 14.17
N LEU A 25 8.42 2.15 15.09
CA LEU A 25 7.84 0.90 15.57
C LEU A 25 6.60 1.17 16.42
N LEU A 26 6.66 2.13 17.35
CA LEU A 26 5.55 2.46 18.22
C LEU A 26 4.33 2.92 17.42
N PHE A 27 4.49 3.96 16.61
CA PHE A 27 3.39 4.49 15.80
C PHE A 27 3.01 3.56 14.66
N GLY A 28 3.96 2.85 14.06
CA GLY A 28 3.68 1.90 12.99
C GLY A 28 2.84 0.70 13.45
N ILE A 29 3.17 0.09 14.60
CA ILE A 29 2.39 -1.03 15.14
C ILE A 29 1.00 -0.56 15.58
N ILE A 30 0.90 0.57 16.30
CA ILE A 30 -0.39 1.15 16.70
C ILE A 30 -1.25 1.41 15.46
N GLY A 31 -0.69 2.08 14.45
CA GLY A 31 -1.39 2.38 13.20
C GLY A 31 -1.87 1.13 12.49
N ASN A 32 -1.01 0.12 12.35
CA ASN A 32 -1.37 -1.12 11.66
C ASN A 32 -2.45 -1.92 12.41
N ILE A 33 -2.40 -1.99 13.74
CA ILE A 33 -3.45 -2.60 14.56
C ILE A 33 -4.79 -1.88 14.34
N LEU A 34 -4.79 -0.55 14.39
CA LEU A 34 -6.00 0.24 14.16
C LEU A 34 -6.53 0.06 12.73
N ASN A 35 -5.66 0.00 11.72
CA ASN A 35 -6.05 -0.32 10.35
C ASN A 35 -6.76 -1.68 10.27
N ILE A 36 -6.21 -2.73 10.89
CA ILE A 36 -6.82 -4.06 10.91
C ILE A 36 -8.22 -4.01 11.53
N PHE A 37 -8.38 -3.36 12.68
CA PHE A 37 -9.69 -3.22 13.32
C PHE A 37 -10.68 -2.44 12.47
N VAL A 38 -10.25 -1.35 11.82
CA VAL A 38 -11.14 -0.55 10.97
C VAL A 38 -11.54 -1.31 9.70
N PHE A 39 -10.60 -1.94 9.01
CA PHE A 39 -10.84 -2.64 7.75
C PHE A 39 -11.65 -3.94 7.91
N THR A 40 -11.66 -4.55 9.10
CA THR A 40 -12.44 -5.75 9.38
C THR A 40 -13.91 -5.47 9.74
N ARG A 41 -14.28 -4.19 9.97
CA ARG A 41 -15.66 -3.78 10.27
C ARG A 41 -16.60 -4.00 9.07
N GLN A 42 -17.84 -4.34 9.37
CA GLN A 42 -18.89 -4.63 8.38
C GLN A 42 -19.10 -3.49 7.37
N ALA A 43 -18.93 -2.23 7.78
CA ALA A 43 -19.08 -1.05 6.93
C ALA A 43 -18.15 -1.06 5.70
N PHE A 44 -17.02 -1.76 5.77
CA PHE A 44 -16.00 -1.78 4.73
C PHE A 44 -15.94 -3.09 3.92
N ARG A 45 -16.57 -4.18 4.38
CA ARG A 45 -16.49 -5.51 3.75
C ARG A 45 -17.06 -5.59 2.34
N THR A 46 -17.91 -4.65 1.95
CA THR A 46 -18.46 -4.56 0.59
C THR A 46 -17.49 -3.95 -0.42
N ASN A 47 -16.36 -3.41 0.04
CA ASN A 47 -15.39 -2.72 -0.80
C ASN A 47 -14.15 -3.59 -1.00
N ILE A 48 -13.95 -4.10 -2.22
CA ILE A 48 -12.84 -5.01 -2.55
C ILE A 48 -11.46 -4.36 -2.33
N CYS A 49 -11.31 -3.04 -2.47
CA CYS A 49 -10.03 -2.39 -2.20
C CYS A 49 -9.62 -2.46 -0.73
N VAL A 50 -10.58 -2.59 0.17
CA VAL A 50 -10.28 -2.79 1.59
C VAL A 50 -9.60 -4.14 1.83
N ILE A 51 -9.89 -5.17 1.02
CA ILE A 51 -9.21 -6.46 1.11
C ILE A 51 -7.72 -6.28 0.82
N TYR A 52 -7.38 -5.53 -0.23
CA TYR A 52 -5.98 -5.22 -0.56
C TYR A 52 -5.30 -4.31 0.47
N PHE A 53 -6.01 -3.32 1.01
CA PHE A 53 -5.46 -2.47 2.08
C PHE A 53 -5.21 -3.24 3.38
N LEU A 54 -6.09 -4.16 3.73
CA LEU A 54 -5.89 -5.07 4.86
C LEU A 54 -4.69 -5.99 4.61
N ALA A 55 -4.58 -6.60 3.43
CA ALA A 55 -3.44 -7.42 3.06
C ALA A 55 -2.11 -6.64 3.12
N SER A 56 -2.10 -5.39 2.61
CA SER A 56 -0.94 -4.49 2.70
C SER A 56 -0.57 -4.17 4.14
N THR A 57 -1.56 -3.88 5.00
CA THR A 57 -1.34 -3.62 6.44
C THR A 57 -0.75 -4.83 7.16
N ILE A 58 -1.19 -6.04 6.81
CA ILE A 58 -0.63 -7.28 7.35
C ILE A 58 0.84 -7.43 6.92
N SER A 59 1.15 -7.20 5.64
CA SER A 59 2.53 -7.18 5.15
C SER A 59 3.40 -6.17 5.89
N ASP A 60 2.93 -4.92 6.05
CA ASP A 60 3.67 -3.89 6.78
C ASP A 60 3.96 -4.28 8.24
N SER A 61 3.01 -4.97 8.86
CA SER A 61 3.17 -5.48 10.24
C SER A 61 4.30 -6.50 10.33
N PHE A 62 4.45 -7.38 9.35
CA PHE A 62 5.59 -8.30 9.26
C PHE A 62 6.91 -7.54 9.00
N SER A 63 6.91 -6.53 8.11
CA SER A 63 8.10 -5.70 7.85
C SER A 63 8.58 -5.01 9.12
N LEU A 64 7.67 -4.41 9.90
CA LEU A 64 8.02 -3.72 11.14
C LEU A 64 8.41 -4.72 12.24
N GLY A 65 7.62 -5.78 12.43
CA GLY A 65 7.82 -6.74 13.51
C GLY A 65 9.09 -7.56 13.41
N ILE A 66 9.53 -7.92 12.18
CA ILE A 66 10.77 -8.69 11.98
C ILE A 66 11.89 -7.80 11.47
N GLY A 67 11.64 -6.97 10.45
CA GLY A 67 12.67 -6.13 9.83
C GLY A 67 13.13 -4.97 10.72
N LEU A 68 12.20 -4.17 11.24
CA LEU A 68 12.53 -2.99 12.04
C LEU A 68 12.96 -3.35 13.46
N VAL A 69 12.32 -4.32 14.11
CA VAL A 69 12.71 -4.77 15.47
C VAL A 69 14.14 -5.28 15.50
N THR A 70 14.53 -6.16 14.58
CA THR A 70 15.91 -6.67 14.53
C THR A 70 16.94 -5.57 14.30
N ARG A 71 16.56 -4.54 13.53
CA ARG A 71 17.39 -3.36 13.30
C ARG A 71 17.49 -2.45 14.53
N LEU A 72 16.40 -2.28 15.27
CA LEU A 72 16.37 -1.56 16.55
C LEU A 72 17.32 -2.24 17.55
N LEU A 73 17.20 -3.56 17.70
CA LEU A 73 18.07 -4.34 18.60
C LEU A 73 19.54 -4.21 18.20
N ALA A 74 19.85 -4.26 16.91
CA ALA A 74 21.21 -4.01 16.40
C ALA A 74 21.73 -2.60 16.76
N GLY A 75 20.88 -1.58 16.82
CA GLY A 75 21.23 -0.22 17.29
C GLY A 75 21.62 -0.16 18.78
N PHE A 76 21.17 -1.14 19.58
CA PHE A 76 21.57 -1.35 20.97
C PHE A 76 22.71 -2.36 21.13
N ASN A 77 23.38 -2.73 20.03
CA ASN A 77 24.44 -3.74 19.99
C ASN A 77 23.95 -5.16 20.38
N VAL A 78 22.65 -5.42 20.24
CA VAL A 78 22.05 -6.74 20.46
C VAL A 78 21.52 -7.22 19.11
N ASP A 79 22.36 -7.75 18.24
CA ASP A 79 21.89 -8.20 16.92
C ASP A 79 21.73 -9.74 16.88
N PRO A 80 20.49 -10.28 17.03
CA PRO A 80 20.25 -11.72 16.98
C PRO A 80 20.65 -12.36 15.64
N THR A 81 20.78 -11.57 14.56
CA THR A 81 21.16 -12.07 13.23
C THR A 81 22.64 -12.45 13.15
N GLN A 82 23.44 -12.02 14.11
CA GLN A 82 24.87 -12.36 14.19
C GLN A 82 25.09 -13.79 14.70
N TYR A 83 24.13 -14.35 15.44
CA TYR A 83 24.29 -15.65 16.12
C TYR A 83 23.56 -16.80 15.41
N SER A 84 22.69 -16.52 14.44
CA SER A 84 21.89 -17.54 13.76
C SER A 84 21.74 -17.25 12.26
N SER A 85 22.32 -18.12 11.43
CA SER A 85 22.25 -18.00 9.95
C SER A 85 20.79 -18.09 9.48
N GLY A 86 19.98 -18.95 10.12
CA GLY A 86 18.55 -19.03 9.84
C GLY A 86 17.82 -17.72 10.12
N PHE A 87 18.10 -17.07 11.26
CA PHE A 87 17.47 -15.81 11.62
C PHE A 87 17.95 -14.64 10.73
N CYS A 88 19.24 -14.64 10.36
CA CYS A 88 19.82 -13.74 9.38
C CYS A 88 19.08 -13.80 8.03
N LYS A 89 18.94 -15.01 7.47
CA LYS A 89 18.21 -15.24 6.20
C LYS A 89 16.73 -14.86 6.30
N MET A 90 16.06 -15.29 7.37
CA MET A 90 14.64 -15.02 7.60
C MET A 90 14.37 -13.51 7.69
N ARG A 91 15.22 -12.74 8.38
CA ARG A 91 15.07 -11.28 8.49
C ARG A 91 15.00 -10.62 7.12
N PHE A 92 15.97 -10.90 6.26
CA PHE A 92 16.04 -10.28 4.94
C PHE A 92 14.90 -10.78 4.03
N PHE A 93 14.65 -12.08 4.01
CA PHE A 93 13.54 -12.67 3.27
C PHE A 93 12.22 -12.01 3.64
N VAL A 94 11.85 -12.02 4.93
CA VAL A 94 10.58 -11.46 5.39
C VAL A 94 10.51 -9.96 5.10
N THR A 95 11.58 -9.21 5.31
CA THR A 95 11.57 -7.75 5.08
C THR A 95 11.29 -7.43 3.61
N TYR A 96 12.00 -8.04 2.66
CA TYR A 96 11.79 -7.77 1.24
C TYR A 96 10.49 -8.39 0.71
N TYR A 97 10.17 -9.62 1.12
CA TYR A 97 8.93 -10.29 0.73
C TYR A 97 7.69 -9.49 1.15
N SER A 98 7.69 -8.98 2.39
CA SER A 98 6.59 -8.15 2.89
C SER A 98 6.52 -6.79 2.20
N ALA A 99 7.66 -6.15 1.91
CA ALA A 99 7.73 -4.91 1.15
C ALA A 99 7.09 -5.05 -0.25
N TYR A 100 7.54 -6.06 -0.99
CA TYR A 100 7.02 -6.43 -2.29
C TYR A 100 5.52 -6.69 -2.24
N SER A 101 5.07 -7.56 -1.34
CA SER A 101 3.65 -7.93 -1.22
C SER A 101 2.81 -6.68 -0.91
N GLY A 102 3.26 -5.87 0.04
CA GLY A 102 2.61 -4.63 0.44
C GLY A 102 2.43 -3.65 -0.72
N ALA A 103 3.47 -3.43 -1.53
CA ALA A 103 3.43 -2.54 -2.69
C ALA A 103 2.50 -3.07 -3.81
N TRP A 104 2.53 -4.37 -4.08
CA TRP A 104 1.65 -5.00 -5.08
C TRP A 104 0.20 -5.00 -4.65
N PHE A 105 -0.12 -5.17 -3.38
CA PHE A 105 -1.50 -5.06 -2.90
C PHE A 105 -2.08 -3.65 -3.12
N ILE A 106 -1.30 -2.60 -2.87
CA ILE A 106 -1.74 -1.23 -3.19
C ILE A 106 -1.89 -1.05 -4.72
N SER A 107 -0.98 -1.62 -5.50
CA SER A 107 -1.06 -1.59 -6.97
C SER A 107 -2.34 -2.25 -7.48
N LEU A 108 -2.69 -3.42 -6.95
CA LEU A 108 -3.95 -4.11 -7.24
C LEU A 108 -5.17 -3.30 -6.78
N ALA A 109 -5.07 -2.58 -5.66
CA ALA A 109 -6.13 -1.67 -5.24
C ALA A 109 -6.36 -0.52 -6.26
N CYS A 110 -5.30 -0.01 -6.90
CA CYS A 110 -5.41 0.97 -7.99
C CYS A 110 -6.08 0.37 -9.23
N VAL A 111 -5.68 -0.84 -9.64
CA VAL A 111 -6.31 -1.57 -10.76
C VAL A 111 -7.79 -1.78 -10.48
N GLU A 112 -8.12 -2.27 -9.30
CA GLU A 112 -9.49 -2.52 -8.86
C GLU A 112 -10.34 -1.24 -8.88
N ARG A 113 -9.82 -0.12 -8.35
CA ARG A 113 -10.51 1.18 -8.44
C ARG A 113 -10.75 1.60 -9.89
N TYR A 114 -9.79 1.38 -10.78
CA TYR A 114 -9.98 1.67 -12.20
C TYR A 114 -11.11 0.83 -12.79
N LEU A 115 -11.09 -0.48 -12.57
CA LEU A 115 -12.10 -1.40 -13.08
C LEU A 115 -13.50 -1.00 -12.62
N CYS A 116 -13.68 -0.66 -11.33
CA CYS A 116 -14.95 -0.16 -10.80
C CYS A 116 -15.40 1.16 -11.45
N SER A 117 -14.46 2.08 -11.72
CA SER A 117 -14.74 3.40 -12.30
C SER A 117 -15.00 3.38 -13.80
N SER A 118 -14.72 2.27 -14.49
CA SER A 118 -14.81 2.17 -15.94
C SER A 118 -16.25 2.37 -16.43
N ARG A 119 -16.41 3.08 -17.56
CA ARG A 119 -17.70 3.27 -18.22
C ARG A 119 -18.22 1.97 -18.86
N ASN A 120 -17.31 1.06 -19.23
CA ASN A 120 -17.67 -0.22 -19.83
C ASN A 120 -18.19 -1.19 -18.76
N VAL A 121 -19.42 -1.67 -18.92
CA VAL A 121 -20.09 -2.63 -18.02
C VAL A 121 -19.30 -3.94 -17.92
N GLN A 122 -18.77 -4.44 -19.04
CA GLN A 122 -18.02 -5.70 -19.08
C GLN A 122 -16.74 -5.62 -18.24
N ILE A 123 -16.06 -4.47 -18.26
CA ILE A 123 -14.88 -4.22 -17.43
C ILE A 123 -15.25 -4.19 -15.95
N ARG A 124 -16.37 -3.54 -15.58
CA ARG A 124 -16.85 -3.53 -14.18
C ARG A 124 -17.21 -4.93 -13.68
N GLN A 125 -17.71 -5.81 -14.54
CA GLN A 125 -18.03 -7.19 -14.17
C GLN A 125 -16.79 -8.04 -13.85
N LEU A 126 -15.58 -7.58 -14.20
CA LEU A 126 -14.35 -8.27 -13.84
C LEU A 126 -14.04 -8.19 -12.34
N VAL A 127 -14.61 -7.20 -11.66
CA VAL A 127 -14.46 -6.96 -10.23
C VAL A 127 -15.26 -7.98 -9.43
N THR A 128 -14.57 -8.90 -8.78
CA THR A 128 -15.19 -9.89 -7.89
C THR A 128 -14.29 -10.21 -6.72
N ILE A 129 -14.89 -10.55 -5.57
CA ILE A 129 -14.15 -10.96 -4.37
C ILE A 129 -13.26 -12.18 -4.65
N LYS A 130 -13.77 -13.15 -5.42
CA LYS A 130 -13.01 -14.36 -5.79
C LYS A 130 -11.73 -14.02 -6.55
N ARG A 131 -11.81 -13.13 -7.55
CA ARG A 131 -10.64 -12.71 -8.32
C ARG A 131 -9.65 -11.92 -7.47
N ALA A 132 -10.13 -11.12 -6.53
CA ALA A 132 -9.24 -10.40 -5.61
C ALA A 132 -8.38 -11.35 -4.76
N TYR A 133 -8.98 -12.39 -4.18
CA TYR A 133 -8.21 -13.41 -3.44
C TYR A 133 -7.25 -14.18 -4.32
N ILE A 134 -7.65 -14.54 -5.55
CA ILE A 134 -6.75 -15.20 -6.51
C ILE A 134 -5.55 -14.30 -6.83
N SER A 135 -5.78 -13.01 -7.08
CA SER A 135 -4.69 -12.05 -7.33
C SER A 135 -3.74 -11.92 -6.14
N ILE A 136 -4.25 -11.92 -4.90
CA ILE A 136 -3.40 -11.93 -3.69
C ILE A 136 -2.51 -13.18 -3.67
N ILE A 137 -3.08 -14.36 -3.91
CA ILE A 137 -2.33 -15.63 -3.92
C ILE A 137 -1.25 -15.61 -4.99
N ILE A 138 -1.56 -15.12 -6.20
CA ILE A 138 -0.59 -15.00 -7.30
C ILE A 138 0.59 -14.11 -6.89
N ILE A 139 0.33 -12.94 -6.29
CA ILE A 139 1.39 -12.05 -5.80
C ILE A 139 2.23 -12.74 -4.73
N LEU A 140 1.62 -13.40 -3.76
CA LEU A 140 2.34 -14.10 -2.70
C LEU A 140 3.26 -15.21 -3.26
N ILE A 141 2.81 -15.98 -4.25
CA ILE A 141 3.62 -17.01 -4.92
C ILE A 141 4.74 -16.36 -5.74
N ALA A 142 4.44 -15.33 -6.54
CA ALA A 142 5.43 -14.62 -7.34
C ALA A 142 6.53 -13.99 -6.47
N GLY A 143 6.15 -13.40 -5.33
CA GLY A 143 7.11 -12.88 -4.35
C GLY A 143 7.99 -13.96 -3.74
N PHE A 144 7.45 -15.14 -3.46
CA PHE A 144 8.23 -16.24 -2.89
C PHE A 144 9.29 -16.74 -3.88
N LEU A 145 8.91 -16.86 -5.16
CA LEU A 145 9.83 -17.22 -6.23
C LEU A 145 10.89 -16.14 -6.49
N ALA A 146 10.49 -14.86 -6.46
CA ALA A 146 11.39 -13.74 -6.70
C ALA A 146 12.41 -13.54 -5.57
N PHE A 147 11.97 -13.65 -4.32
CA PHE A 147 12.80 -13.36 -3.13
C PHE A 147 13.30 -14.61 -2.39
N GLY A 148 13.11 -15.81 -2.96
CA GLY A 148 13.62 -17.07 -2.39
C GLY A 148 15.14 -17.26 -2.52
N GLU A 149 15.76 -16.64 -3.52
CA GLU A 149 17.21 -16.50 -3.70
C GLU A 149 17.93 -15.91 -2.47
N GLN A 150 17.27 -15.07 -1.67
CA GLN A 150 17.82 -14.47 -0.44
C GLN A 150 18.24 -15.54 0.57
N ILE A 151 17.55 -16.68 0.60
CA ILE A 151 17.88 -17.82 1.46
C ILE A 151 19.25 -18.41 1.10
N TYR A 152 19.62 -18.34 -0.18
CA TYR A 152 20.91 -18.79 -0.70
C TYR A 152 21.98 -17.70 -0.66
N CYS A 153 21.63 -16.46 -1.00
CA CYS A 153 22.57 -15.36 -1.21
C CYS A 153 23.05 -14.67 0.08
N ILE A 154 22.37 -14.88 1.21
CA ILE A 154 22.69 -14.26 2.50
C ILE A 154 23.29 -15.28 3.45
N ASP A 155 24.35 -14.90 4.13
CA ASP A 155 24.90 -15.70 5.22
C ASP A 155 25.67 -14.84 6.24
N ILE A 156 26.10 -15.46 7.32
CA ILE A 156 26.91 -14.83 8.35
C ILE A 156 28.38 -14.92 7.95
N ASN A 157 29.11 -13.80 8.05
CA ASN A 157 30.54 -13.82 7.83
C ASN A 157 31.29 -14.54 8.95
N GLN A 158 32.00 -15.61 8.59
CA GLN A 158 32.91 -16.31 9.48
C GLN A 158 34.40 -15.93 9.26
N GLN A 159 34.72 -15.04 8.31
CA GLN A 159 36.09 -14.90 7.79
C GLN A 159 37.07 -14.04 8.60
N LEU A 160 36.70 -13.44 9.74
CA LEU A 160 37.68 -12.77 10.60
C LEU A 160 37.58 -13.26 12.04
N LEU A 161 38.59 -14.03 12.48
CA LEU A 161 38.83 -14.27 13.90
C LEU A 161 38.94 -12.91 14.62
N GLY A 162 38.02 -12.62 15.54
CA GLY A 162 38.03 -11.40 16.37
C GLY A 162 37.24 -10.20 15.82
N ALA A 163 36.60 -10.28 14.64
CA ALA A 163 35.67 -9.25 14.18
C ALA A 163 34.21 -9.62 14.53
N PRO A 164 33.33 -8.64 14.83
CA PRO A 164 31.92 -8.93 15.09
C PRO A 164 31.27 -9.58 13.87
N GLN A 165 30.72 -10.78 14.07
CA GLN A 165 29.94 -11.51 13.06
C GLN A 165 28.86 -10.57 12.53
N SER A 166 28.78 -10.40 11.22
CA SER A 166 27.83 -9.48 10.59
C SER A 166 27.02 -10.24 9.55
N CYS A 167 25.70 -10.13 9.63
CA CYS A 167 24.76 -10.71 8.69
C CYS A 167 24.70 -9.83 7.43
N TYR A 168 25.24 -10.32 6.31
CA TYR A 168 25.31 -9.55 5.07
C TYR A 168 25.13 -10.43 3.82
N GLN A 169 24.85 -9.79 2.68
CA GLN A 169 24.88 -10.45 1.37
C GLN A 169 26.32 -10.81 0.99
N LEU A 170 26.62 -12.09 0.74
CA LEU A 170 28.00 -12.54 0.53
C LEU A 170 28.70 -11.66 -0.53
N LYS A 171 29.69 -10.87 -0.10
CA LYS A 171 30.47 -10.00 -0.97
C LYS A 171 31.13 -10.75 -2.14
N ARG A 172 31.36 -12.06 -1.96
CA ARG A 172 31.96 -12.97 -2.94
C ARG A 172 31.05 -13.28 -4.14
N ASN A 173 29.73 -13.14 -4.01
CA ASN A 173 28.77 -13.40 -5.09
C ASN A 173 28.17 -12.09 -5.60
N ILE A 174 28.89 -11.41 -6.51
CA ILE A 174 28.39 -10.17 -7.14
C ILE A 174 27.05 -10.38 -7.86
N ALA A 175 26.83 -11.58 -8.41
CA ALA A 175 25.58 -11.97 -9.04
C ALA A 175 24.39 -11.85 -8.07
N CYS A 176 24.55 -12.24 -6.80
CA CYS A 176 23.51 -12.11 -5.77
C CYS A 176 23.18 -10.64 -5.48
N GLN A 177 24.19 -9.77 -5.38
CA GLN A 177 23.97 -8.34 -5.12
C GLN A 177 23.30 -7.64 -6.31
N ILE A 178 23.69 -8.01 -7.55
CA ILE A 178 23.06 -7.52 -8.77
C ILE A 178 21.61 -7.99 -8.84
N ALA A 179 21.36 -9.30 -8.65
CA ALA A 179 20.02 -9.87 -8.68
C ALA A 179 19.12 -9.23 -7.63
N ASP A 180 19.56 -9.11 -6.38
CA ASP A 180 18.82 -8.42 -5.31
C ASP A 180 18.50 -6.97 -5.67
N SER A 181 19.48 -6.22 -6.15
CA SER A 181 19.29 -4.81 -6.54
C SER A 181 18.28 -4.67 -7.68
N LEU A 182 18.37 -5.55 -8.70
CA LEU A 182 17.47 -5.55 -9.85
C LEU A 182 16.06 -6.01 -9.48
N LEU A 183 15.92 -7.11 -8.73
CA LEU A 183 14.62 -7.64 -8.30
C LEU A 183 13.91 -6.62 -7.42
N GLN A 184 14.62 -6.02 -6.46
CA GLN A 184 14.03 -4.98 -5.62
C GLN A 184 13.60 -3.78 -6.47
N PHE A 185 14.47 -3.27 -7.33
CA PHE A 185 14.12 -2.10 -8.13
C PHE A 185 12.96 -2.37 -9.11
N LEU A 186 13.00 -3.48 -9.84
CA LEU A 186 12.02 -3.79 -10.88
C LEU A 186 10.68 -4.23 -10.30
N LEU A 187 10.70 -5.16 -9.33
CA LEU A 187 9.48 -5.79 -8.82
C LEU A 187 8.90 -5.09 -7.61
N GLU A 188 9.71 -4.46 -6.74
CA GLU A 188 9.18 -3.73 -5.59
C GLU A 188 8.81 -2.29 -5.97
N ILE A 189 9.69 -1.58 -6.71
CA ILE A 189 9.52 -0.14 -6.95
C ILE A 189 8.93 0.16 -8.32
N LEU A 190 9.65 -0.14 -9.39
CA LEU A 190 9.37 0.36 -10.73
C LEU A 190 8.02 -0.15 -11.24
N THR A 191 7.80 -1.47 -11.21
CA THR A 191 6.57 -2.05 -11.76
C THR A 191 5.34 -1.65 -10.94
N PRO A 192 5.34 -1.75 -9.60
CA PRO A 192 4.23 -1.24 -8.78
C PRO A 192 3.98 0.26 -9.00
N ALA A 193 5.02 1.10 -9.06
CA ALA A 193 4.87 2.52 -9.31
C ALA A 193 4.23 2.81 -10.68
N ILE A 194 4.67 2.12 -11.75
CA ILE A 194 4.07 2.26 -13.09
C ILE A 194 2.60 1.88 -13.06
N VAL A 195 2.27 0.71 -12.49
CA VAL A 195 0.87 0.24 -12.36
C VAL A 195 0.05 1.28 -11.60
N MET A 196 0.55 1.73 -10.45
CA MET A 196 -0.12 2.72 -9.62
C MET A 196 -0.35 4.06 -10.33
N ILE A 197 0.64 4.57 -11.07
CA ILE A 197 0.54 5.84 -11.81
C ILE A 197 -0.41 5.70 -13.00
N VAL A 198 -0.30 4.62 -13.78
CA VAL A 198 -1.16 4.37 -14.95
C VAL A 198 -2.60 4.20 -14.52
N PHE A 199 -2.90 3.29 -13.60
CA PHE A 199 -4.27 3.06 -13.17
C PHE A 199 -4.81 4.22 -12.32
N GLY A 200 -3.97 4.87 -11.51
CA GLY A 200 -4.36 6.09 -10.78
C GLY A 200 -4.77 7.23 -11.72
N SER A 201 -3.99 7.46 -12.79
CA SER A 201 -4.33 8.48 -13.78
C SER A 201 -5.57 8.13 -14.61
N LEU A 202 -5.78 6.85 -14.94
CA LEU A 202 -7.01 6.39 -15.60
C LEU A 202 -8.25 6.56 -14.71
N VAL A 203 -8.14 6.28 -13.41
CA VAL A 203 -9.23 6.52 -12.45
C VAL A 203 -9.59 8.01 -12.43
N LEU A 204 -8.60 8.90 -12.36
CA LEU A 204 -8.82 10.36 -12.36
C LEU A 204 -9.53 10.85 -13.64
N ARG A 205 -9.29 10.20 -14.78
CA ARG A 205 -9.99 10.50 -16.05
C ARG A 205 -11.45 10.02 -16.03
N ASN A 206 -11.73 8.92 -15.33
CA ASN A 206 -13.06 8.33 -15.26
C ASN A 206 -13.97 9.01 -14.23
N VAL A 207 -13.40 9.64 -13.19
CA VAL A 207 -14.17 10.44 -12.24
C VAL A 207 -14.80 11.62 -12.99
N PRO A 208 -16.14 11.72 -13.06
CA PRO A 208 -16.79 12.86 -13.67
C PRO A 208 -16.32 14.12 -12.92
N ARG A 209 -15.67 15.05 -13.62
CA ARG A 209 -15.43 16.40 -13.07
C ARG A 209 -16.78 16.88 -12.56
N LYS A 210 -16.78 17.44 -11.34
CA LYS A 210 -17.95 17.88 -10.55
C LYS A 210 -18.76 19.02 -11.21
N HIS A 211 -18.74 19.14 -12.53
CA HIS A 211 -19.41 20.12 -13.35
C HIS A 211 -20.72 19.62 -13.97
N SER A 212 -21.36 18.60 -13.41
CA SER A 212 -22.79 18.42 -13.65
C SER A 212 -23.56 19.37 -12.75
N ARG A 213 -23.84 20.57 -13.28
CA ARG A 213 -25.02 21.34 -12.92
C ARG A 213 -26.18 20.34 -12.79
N ILE A 214 -26.78 20.32 -11.61
CA ILE A 214 -28.08 19.70 -11.40
C ILE A 214 -29.03 20.46 -12.32
N ASN A 215 -29.37 19.90 -13.48
CA ASN A 215 -30.56 20.31 -14.24
C ASN A 215 -31.61 19.22 -14.00
N PRO A 216 -32.48 19.35 -12.99
CA PRO A 216 -33.47 18.34 -12.66
C PRO A 216 -34.72 18.40 -13.57
N ILE A 217 -34.60 18.84 -14.84
CA ILE A 217 -35.78 19.17 -15.69
C ILE A 217 -35.79 18.43 -17.05
N LYS A 218 -34.94 17.43 -17.31
CA LYS A 218 -34.98 16.69 -18.60
C LYS A 218 -35.42 15.22 -18.55
N GLN A 219 -35.82 14.66 -17.41
CA GLN A 219 -36.30 13.26 -17.33
C GLN A 219 -37.82 13.09 -17.23
N LEU A 220 -38.61 14.17 -17.23
CA LEU A 220 -40.08 14.06 -17.20
C LEU A 220 -40.74 13.79 -18.56
N ASN A 221 -40.02 13.89 -19.68
CA ASN A 221 -40.62 13.74 -21.02
C ASN A 221 -40.36 12.38 -21.70
N THR A 222 -39.68 11.43 -21.07
CA THR A 222 -39.36 10.13 -21.70
C THR A 222 -40.18 8.95 -21.16
N PHE A 223 -41.07 9.18 -20.18
CA PHE A 223 -41.98 8.15 -19.65
C PHE A 223 -43.37 8.14 -20.33
N GLY A 224 -43.56 8.93 -21.39
CA GLY A 224 -44.84 9.03 -22.12
C GLY A 224 -44.93 8.22 -23.43
N SER A 225 -43.99 7.32 -23.74
CA SER A 225 -43.92 6.72 -25.10
C SER A 225 -43.71 5.20 -25.16
N ILE A 226 -43.94 4.46 -24.08
CA ILE A 226 -43.86 2.98 -24.11
C ILE A 226 -45.15 2.35 -23.57
N ILE A 227 -46.29 2.72 -24.13
CA ILE A 227 -47.49 1.86 -24.23
C ILE A 227 -48.23 2.28 -25.52
N ALA A 228 -47.81 1.76 -26.66
CA ALA A 228 -48.68 1.71 -27.84
C ALA A 228 -49.37 0.34 -27.82
N VAL A 229 -50.57 0.29 -27.23
CA VAL A 229 -51.49 -0.85 -27.38
C VAL A 229 -52.52 -0.45 -28.44
N PRO A 230 -52.73 -1.23 -29.51
CA PRO A 230 -53.73 -0.92 -30.52
C PRO A 230 -55.14 -1.03 -29.92
N ALA A 231 -55.99 -0.10 -30.32
CA ALA A 231 -57.38 0.00 -29.91
C ALA A 231 -58.23 -1.20 -30.36
N LEU A 232 -59.09 -1.69 -29.47
CA LEU A 232 -60.29 -2.46 -29.80
C LEU A 232 -61.42 -2.07 -28.84
N ASN A 233 -62.34 -1.27 -29.40
CA ASN A 233 -63.75 -1.04 -29.11
C ASN A 233 -64.32 -1.10 -27.68
N SER A 234 -64.95 0.04 -27.34
CA SER A 234 -66.22 0.20 -26.61
C SER A 234 -66.40 -0.55 -25.28
N ILE A 235 -66.50 0.21 -24.18
CA ILE A 235 -67.69 0.33 -23.32
C ILE A 235 -67.36 1.32 -22.20
N SER A 236 -68.30 2.23 -21.96
CA SER A 236 -68.30 3.26 -20.93
C SER A 236 -68.24 2.65 -19.52
N ALA A 237 -67.27 3.06 -18.71
CA ALA A 237 -67.36 3.06 -17.25
C ALA A 237 -66.31 4.02 -16.67
N GLU A 238 -66.80 5.07 -16.05
CA GLU A 238 -66.04 6.04 -15.28
C GLU A 238 -65.48 5.37 -14.02
N GLN A 239 -64.17 5.11 -14.00
CA GLN A 239 -63.41 4.79 -12.80
C GLN A 239 -62.21 5.73 -12.71
N GLN A 240 -62.16 6.49 -11.60
CA GLN A 240 -61.04 7.34 -11.20
C GLN A 240 -59.70 6.58 -11.31
N PRO A 241 -58.64 7.19 -11.86
CA PRO A 241 -57.33 6.56 -11.87
C PRO A 241 -56.85 6.39 -10.42
N PRO A 242 -56.22 5.26 -10.05
CA PRO A 242 -55.63 5.10 -8.73
C PRO A 242 -54.58 6.19 -8.56
N SER A 243 -54.70 6.96 -7.47
CA SER A 243 -53.74 7.97 -7.08
C SER A 243 -52.36 7.34 -6.96
N VAL A 244 -51.51 7.52 -7.97
CA VAL A 244 -50.09 7.19 -7.87
C VAL A 244 -49.55 7.93 -6.65
N ASN A 245 -49.00 7.20 -5.70
CA ASN A 245 -48.57 7.73 -4.42
C ASN A 245 -47.28 8.54 -4.60
N ILE A 246 -47.40 9.80 -5.06
CA ILE A 246 -46.29 10.72 -5.41
C ILE A 246 -45.30 10.89 -4.25
N LYS A 247 -45.78 10.80 -3.01
CA LYS A 247 -44.93 10.84 -1.80
C LYS A 247 -43.93 9.68 -1.76
N ASN A 248 -44.32 8.47 -2.13
CA ASN A 248 -43.42 7.31 -2.14
C ASN A 248 -42.38 7.39 -3.26
N ALA A 249 -42.75 7.93 -4.43
CA ALA A 249 -41.81 8.17 -5.52
C ALA A 249 -40.75 9.22 -5.13
N SER A 250 -41.16 10.34 -4.52
CA SER A 250 -40.24 11.41 -4.06
C SER A 250 -39.30 10.95 -2.92
N ASN A 251 -39.78 10.11 -2.01
CA ASN A 251 -38.97 9.50 -0.96
C ASN A 251 -37.96 8.48 -1.52
N ASN A 252 -38.35 7.66 -2.50
CA ASN A 252 -37.44 6.72 -3.15
C ASN A 252 -36.37 7.41 -4.00
N GLN A 253 -36.72 8.55 -4.62
CA GLN A 253 -35.80 9.35 -5.43
C GLN A 253 -34.80 10.14 -4.56
N SER A 254 -35.23 10.68 -3.42
CA SER A 254 -34.35 11.34 -2.45
C SER A 254 -33.44 10.34 -1.72
N LEU A 255 -33.92 9.14 -1.40
CA LEU A 255 -33.13 8.07 -0.80
C LEU A 255 -32.05 7.55 -1.75
N SER A 256 -32.41 7.23 -3.00
CA SER A 256 -31.46 6.75 -4.02
C SER A 256 -30.39 7.79 -4.36
N THR A 257 -30.75 9.08 -4.47
CA THR A 257 -29.77 10.16 -4.68
C THR A 257 -28.82 10.34 -3.48
N ASN A 258 -29.31 10.18 -2.24
CA ASN A 258 -28.46 10.24 -1.05
C ASN A 258 -27.51 9.04 -0.93
N ILE A 259 -27.97 7.83 -1.27
CA ILE A 259 -27.12 6.61 -1.33
C ILE A 259 -26.01 6.79 -2.37
N ASN A 260 -26.36 7.25 -3.58
CA ASN A 260 -25.40 7.48 -4.66
C ASN A 260 -24.36 8.56 -4.29
N ARG A 261 -24.79 9.67 -3.68
CA ARG A 261 -23.87 10.71 -3.18
C ARG A 261 -22.91 10.20 -2.10
N THR A 262 -23.37 9.32 -1.22
CA THR A 262 -22.56 8.74 -0.15
C THR A 262 -21.53 7.75 -0.70
N ALA A 263 -21.94 6.90 -1.65
CA ALA A 263 -21.04 5.99 -2.37
C ALA A 263 -19.96 6.77 -3.14
N GLN A 264 -20.34 7.83 -3.86
CA GLN A 264 -19.40 8.65 -4.63
C GLN A 264 -18.37 9.37 -3.75
N LYS A 265 -18.79 9.90 -2.58
CA LYS A 265 -17.87 10.50 -1.60
C LYS A 265 -16.86 9.49 -1.07
N ARG A 266 -17.29 8.24 -0.83
CA ARG A 266 -16.41 7.14 -0.41
C ARG A 266 -15.37 6.82 -1.47
N ASP A 267 -15.78 6.73 -2.73
CA ASP A 267 -14.85 6.41 -3.82
C ASP A 267 -13.83 7.54 -4.04
N THR A 268 -14.25 8.80 -3.96
CA THR A 268 -13.31 9.94 -4.08
C THR A 268 -12.26 9.94 -2.96
N GLN A 269 -12.67 9.65 -1.72
CA GLN A 269 -11.73 9.54 -0.60
C GLN A 269 -10.71 8.42 -0.80
N LEU A 270 -11.14 7.26 -1.29
CA LEU A 270 -10.26 6.13 -1.59
C LEU A 270 -9.27 6.47 -2.72
N ILE A 271 -9.68 7.26 -3.71
CA ILE A 271 -8.80 7.69 -4.81
C ILE A 271 -7.73 8.67 -4.33
N ILE A 272 -8.12 9.69 -3.56
CA ILE A 272 -7.18 10.63 -2.93
C ILE A 272 -6.17 9.85 -2.09
N LEU A 273 -6.68 8.85 -1.35
CA LEU A 273 -5.85 8.03 -0.50
C LEU A 273 -4.79 7.26 -1.29
N LEU A 274 -5.18 6.62 -2.39
CA LEU A 274 -4.26 5.92 -3.27
C LEU A 274 -3.19 6.86 -3.81
N ILE A 275 -3.55 8.06 -4.27
CA ILE A 275 -2.57 9.03 -4.81
C ILE A 275 -1.50 9.37 -3.77
N ILE A 276 -1.90 9.67 -2.54
CA ILE A 276 -0.95 9.99 -1.47
C ILE A 276 -0.06 8.79 -1.17
N GLN A 277 -0.63 7.58 -1.16
CA GLN A 277 0.13 6.35 -0.94
C GLN A 277 1.19 6.11 -2.03
N VAL A 278 0.87 6.42 -3.30
CA VAL A 278 1.82 6.31 -4.42
C VAL A 278 2.97 7.29 -4.26
N THR A 279 2.67 8.55 -3.96
CA THR A 279 3.69 9.58 -3.75
C THR A 279 4.59 9.24 -2.58
N SER A 280 4.01 8.82 -1.45
CA SER A 280 4.75 8.37 -0.27
C SER A 280 5.69 7.21 -0.59
N PHE A 281 5.19 6.20 -1.30
CA PHE A 281 5.96 5.01 -1.65
C PHE A 281 7.21 5.35 -2.48
N ILE A 282 7.06 6.18 -3.52
CA ILE A 282 8.18 6.57 -4.38
C ILE A 282 9.25 7.34 -3.58
N ILE A 283 8.83 8.34 -2.78
CA ILE A 283 9.76 9.18 -2.01
C ILE A 283 10.53 8.35 -0.99
N CYS A 284 9.87 7.41 -0.33
CA CYS A 284 10.45 6.64 0.77
C CYS A 284 11.28 5.42 0.30
N SER A 285 10.94 4.82 -0.84
CA SER A 285 11.59 3.59 -1.31
C SER A 285 12.77 3.83 -2.26
N CYS A 286 12.72 4.87 -3.09
CA CYS A 286 13.80 5.17 -4.07
C CYS A 286 15.20 5.33 -3.47
N PRO A 287 15.38 6.01 -2.31
CA PRO A 287 16.72 6.19 -1.73
C PRO A 287 17.45 4.88 -1.41
N VAL A 288 16.71 3.82 -1.02
CA VAL A 288 17.30 2.50 -0.74
C VAL A 288 17.80 1.85 -2.03
N SER A 289 16.99 1.84 -3.09
CA SER A 289 17.39 1.22 -4.35
C SER A 289 18.55 1.94 -5.02
N ILE A 290 18.57 3.29 -4.98
CA ILE A 290 19.70 4.07 -5.49
C ILE A 290 20.99 3.68 -4.78
N TYR A 291 20.96 3.57 -3.44
CA TYR A 291 22.12 3.14 -2.67
C TYR A 291 22.59 1.73 -3.05
N LYS A 292 21.67 0.79 -3.25
CA LYS A 292 22.03 -0.59 -3.62
C LYS A 292 22.76 -0.65 -4.96
N PHE A 293 22.26 0.04 -5.99
CA PHE A 293 22.97 0.14 -7.28
C PHE A 293 24.36 0.78 -7.13
N TYR A 294 24.45 1.85 -6.33
CA TYR A 294 25.73 2.48 -6.02
C TYR A 294 26.70 1.50 -5.31
N SER A 295 26.20 0.70 -4.36
CA SER A 295 26.98 -0.30 -3.64
C SER A 295 27.53 -1.38 -4.58
N VAL A 296 26.72 -1.85 -5.53
CA VAL A 296 27.13 -2.80 -6.57
C VAL A 296 28.20 -2.19 -7.48
N ALA A 297 27.97 -0.96 -7.98
CA ALA A 297 28.89 -0.28 -8.89
C ALA A 297 30.27 0.01 -8.27
N THR A 298 30.33 0.14 -6.94
CA THR A 298 31.55 0.49 -6.19
C THR A 298 32.13 -0.68 -5.39
N VAL A 299 31.71 -1.92 -5.65
CA VAL A 299 32.06 -3.10 -4.85
C VAL A 299 33.56 -3.41 -4.86
N TYR A 300 34.25 -3.13 -5.98
CA TYR A 300 35.69 -3.32 -6.17
C TYR A 300 36.52 -2.06 -5.90
N THR A 301 35.87 -0.95 -5.54
CA THR A 301 36.56 0.29 -5.19
C THR A 301 37.08 0.21 -3.76
N ILE A 302 38.35 0.55 -3.55
CA ILE A 302 38.91 0.70 -2.21
C ILE A 302 38.33 1.99 -1.60
N LYS A 303 37.64 1.87 -0.46
CA LYS A 303 36.96 2.99 0.21
C LYS A 303 37.71 3.34 1.49
N SER A 304 37.89 4.64 1.74
CA SER A 304 38.42 5.13 3.02
C SER A 304 37.42 4.89 4.16
N SER A 305 37.90 4.85 5.39
CA SER A 305 37.05 4.71 6.60
C SER A 305 35.98 5.80 6.69
N LEU A 306 36.33 7.04 6.33
CA LEU A 306 35.40 8.16 6.24
C LEU A 306 34.30 7.90 5.21
N ARG A 307 34.67 7.49 3.99
CA ARG A 307 33.72 7.20 2.92
C ARG A 307 32.75 6.08 3.30
N GLN A 308 33.25 4.99 3.89
CA GLN A 308 32.41 3.90 4.37
C GLN A 308 31.44 4.34 5.46
N SER A 309 31.86 5.23 6.37
CA SER A 309 31.00 5.78 7.43
C SER A 309 29.88 6.66 6.86
N ILE A 310 30.18 7.48 5.85
CA ILE A 310 29.19 8.29 5.14
C ILE A 310 28.18 7.39 4.41
N GLU A 311 28.67 6.42 3.63
CA GLU A 311 27.83 5.49 2.88
C GLU A 311 26.90 4.68 3.78
N ASN A 312 27.41 4.17 4.90
CA ASN A 312 26.59 3.48 5.90
C ASN A 312 25.50 4.39 6.49
N THR A 313 25.82 5.67 6.73
CA THR A 313 24.86 6.65 7.23
C THR A 313 23.75 6.89 6.21
N ILE A 314 24.10 7.08 4.92
CA ILE A 314 23.14 7.26 3.83
C ILE A 314 22.22 6.04 3.72
N TYR A 315 22.78 4.83 3.69
CA TYR A 315 22.00 3.61 3.65
C TYR A 315 21.02 3.52 4.83
N ASN A 316 21.49 3.83 6.02
CA ASN A 316 20.69 3.70 7.22
C ASN A 316 19.55 4.72 7.25
N VAL A 317 19.78 5.96 6.82
CA VAL A 317 18.72 6.96 6.62
C VAL A 317 17.70 6.49 5.57
N SER A 318 18.16 5.98 4.43
CA SER A 318 17.29 5.43 3.38
C SER A 318 16.42 4.29 3.90
N VAL A 319 16.98 3.36 4.69
CA VAL A 319 16.23 2.24 5.27
C VAL A 319 15.19 2.73 6.29
N GLN A 320 15.48 3.76 7.09
CA GLN A 320 14.46 4.34 7.98
C GLN A 320 13.32 4.98 7.19
N ALA A 321 13.62 5.68 6.09
CA ALA A 321 12.60 6.24 5.20
C ALA A 321 11.72 5.13 4.59
N PHE A 322 12.32 4.02 4.17
CA PHE A 322 11.58 2.84 3.73
C PHE A 322 10.60 2.32 4.80
N PHE A 323 11.05 2.15 6.05
CA PHE A 323 10.16 1.71 7.13
C PHE A 323 9.10 2.73 7.53
N LEU A 324 9.38 4.03 7.36
CA LEU A 324 8.39 5.09 7.56
C LEU A 324 7.18 4.86 6.66
N ASN A 325 7.36 4.48 5.39
CA ASN A 325 6.25 4.19 4.48
C ASN A 325 5.34 3.06 4.97
N ASN A 326 5.88 2.08 5.71
CA ASN A 326 5.12 0.98 6.30
C ASN A 326 4.41 1.39 7.60
N ALA A 327 4.92 2.42 8.30
CA ALA A 327 4.35 2.92 9.54
C ALA A 327 3.23 3.96 9.33
N ILE A 328 3.31 4.78 8.27
CA ILE A 328 2.43 5.96 8.12
C ILE A 328 1.06 5.67 7.50
N LYS A 329 0.82 4.49 6.92
CA LYS A 329 -0.39 4.21 6.13
C LYS A 329 -1.68 4.51 6.90
N PHE A 330 -1.81 4.04 8.15
CA PHE A 330 -2.97 4.36 9.00
C PHE A 330 -3.23 5.86 9.16
N TYR A 331 -2.16 6.64 9.36
CA TYR A 331 -2.26 8.08 9.57
C TYR A 331 -2.69 8.78 8.28
N ILE A 332 -2.19 8.34 7.13
CA ILE A 332 -2.70 8.80 5.83
C ILE A 332 -4.19 8.45 5.69
N TYR A 333 -4.59 7.24 6.06
CA TYR A 333 -5.97 6.74 5.92
C TYR A 333 -6.94 7.55 6.80
N THR A 334 -6.50 7.87 8.01
CA THR A 334 -7.27 8.63 9.00
C THR A 334 -7.30 10.13 8.69
N LEU A 335 -6.18 10.76 8.35
CA LEU A 335 -6.12 12.20 8.06
C LEU A 335 -6.92 12.55 6.79
N CYS A 336 -6.84 11.73 5.76
CA CYS A 336 -7.45 12.00 4.46
C CYS A 336 -8.90 11.47 4.35
N GLY A 337 -9.30 10.55 5.23
CA GLY A 337 -10.58 9.84 5.15
C GLY A 337 -11.58 10.27 6.22
N ALA A 338 -12.55 11.12 5.89
CA ALA A 338 -13.64 11.45 6.85
C ALA A 338 -14.49 10.23 7.23
N ILE A 339 -14.60 9.23 6.34
CA ILE A 339 -15.28 7.96 6.65
C ILE A 339 -14.46 7.11 7.61
N PHE A 340 -13.15 7.03 7.38
CA PHE A 340 -12.22 6.35 8.29
C PHE A 340 -12.25 6.94 9.69
N ARG A 341 -12.24 8.28 9.82
CA ARG A 341 -12.42 8.96 11.11
C ARG A 341 -13.75 8.63 11.78
N LYS A 342 -14.85 8.59 11.02
CA LYS A 342 -16.17 8.25 11.57
C LYS A 342 -16.23 6.83 12.13
N GLU A 343 -15.68 5.86 11.41
CA GLU A 343 -15.65 4.47 11.88
C GLU A 343 -14.68 4.27 13.05
N LEU A 344 -13.54 4.99 13.05
CA LEU A 344 -12.63 5.03 14.19
C LEU A 344 -13.31 5.60 15.45
N MET A 345 -14.05 6.71 15.33
CA MET A 345 -14.82 7.26 16.46
C MET A 345 -15.89 6.30 16.96
N LYS A 346 -16.54 5.53 16.09
CA LYS A 346 -17.48 4.47 16.53
C LYS A 346 -16.76 3.38 17.31
N LEU A 347 -15.53 3.03 16.94
CA LEU A 347 -14.72 2.05 17.66
C LEU A 347 -14.44 2.50 19.09
N PHE A 348 -14.04 3.76 19.29
CA PHE A 348 -13.79 4.34 20.62
C PHE A 348 -15.05 4.66 21.43
N ARG A 349 -16.24 4.66 20.81
CA ARG A 349 -17.52 4.83 21.53
C ARG A 349 -18.12 3.50 22.00
N LEU A 350 -17.62 2.38 21.47
CA LEU A 350 -18.07 1.02 21.79
C LEU A 350 -17.13 0.29 22.75
N ALA A 351 -15.94 0.85 22.98
CA ALA A 351 -14.99 0.48 24.03
C ALA A 351 -15.20 1.42 25.21
#